data_AF-A0A3N4K2W9-F1
#
_entry.id   AF-A0A3N4K2W9-F1
#
_cell.length_a   1.000
_cell.length_b   1.000
_cell.length_c   1.000
_cell.angle_alpha   90.00
_cell.angle_beta   90.00
_cell.angle_gamma   90.00
#
_symmetry.space_group_name_H-M   'P 1'
#
loop_
_entity.id
_entity.type
_entity.pdbx_description
1 polymer ?
#
loop_
_entity_poly.entity_id
_entity_poly.type
_entity_poly.pdbx_seq_one_letter_code
_entity_poly.pdbx_strand_id
1 'polypeptide(L)'
;MAPILCTYAHKPTPSNHLSEWTRGRMYGLHETGMHLREIFNSLNIYLTNVHDTLVVGDQEGKDRNGRGRYPKTSKAQNNAMVEEALKNCNTTYKDIAKQIAPEVSQKTIKYRLAEKKS
;
A
#
# COMPACT_ATOMS: atom_id res chain seq x y z
N MET A 1 48.07 8.89 -5.06
CA MET A 1 46.86 9.52 -4.50
C MET A 1 45.93 8.41 -4.05
N ALA A 2 45.74 8.21 -2.75
CA ALA A 2 44.82 7.22 -2.22
C ALA A 2 43.40 7.82 -2.21
N PRO A 3 42.35 7.10 -2.66
CA PRO A 3 40.99 7.59 -2.50
C PRO A 3 40.63 7.54 -1.02
N ILE A 4 40.18 8.69 -0.51
CA ILE A 4 39.72 8.86 0.86
C ILE A 4 38.50 7.94 1.05
N LEU A 5 38.66 6.92 1.88
CA LEU A 5 37.57 6.12 2.43
C LEU A 5 36.68 7.06 3.26
N CYS A 6 35.64 7.59 2.62
CA CYS A 6 34.60 8.36 3.26
C CYS A 6 33.77 7.43 4.15
N THR A 7 34.27 7.21 5.37
CA THR A 7 33.55 6.52 6.45
C THR A 7 32.59 7.51 7.09
N TYR A 8 31.58 7.97 6.35
CA TYR A 8 30.49 8.71 6.96
C TYR A 8 29.49 7.70 7.54
N ALA A 9 29.41 7.68 8.87
CA ALA A 9 28.44 6.93 9.66
C ALA A 9 27.01 7.50 9.53
N HIS A 10 26.58 7.84 8.31
CA HIS A 10 25.17 8.08 8.03
C HIS A 10 24.51 6.74 7.76
N LYS A 11 23.56 6.35 8.61
CA LYS A 11 22.67 5.25 8.31
C LYS A 11 21.96 5.59 6.99
N PRO A 12 22.05 4.74 5.96
CA PRO A 12 21.37 5.01 4.71
C PRO A 12 19.87 5.20 4.95
N THR A 13 19.22 6.03 4.13
CA THR A 13 17.81 6.37 4.35
C THR A 13 16.93 5.11 4.22
N PRO A 14 16.10 4.77 5.23
CA PRO A 14 15.22 3.60 5.16
C PRO A 14 14.18 3.74 4.05
N SER A 15 13.74 2.60 3.53
CA SER A 15 13.02 2.40 2.26
C SER A 15 11.57 2.88 2.22
N ASN A 16 11.05 3.48 3.29
CA ASN A 16 9.62 3.75 3.47
C ASN A 16 9.15 4.95 2.64
N HIS A 17 9.30 4.87 1.32
CA HIS A 17 8.93 5.85 0.29
C HIS A 17 10.04 6.84 -0.07
N LEU A 18 11.01 6.35 -0.86
CA LEU A 18 11.87 7.22 -1.67
C LEU A 18 10.98 8.18 -2.46
N SER A 19 11.26 9.49 -2.36
CA SER A 19 10.54 10.51 -3.14
C SER A 19 10.67 10.24 -4.64
N GLU A 20 9.66 10.62 -5.41
CA GLU A 20 9.70 10.52 -6.88
C GLU A 20 10.95 11.19 -7.46
N TRP A 21 11.34 12.34 -6.90
CA TRP A 21 12.59 13.01 -7.24
C TRP A 21 13.82 12.12 -7.06
N THR A 22 13.91 11.42 -5.93
CA THR A 22 15.02 10.49 -5.65
C THR A 22 15.03 9.32 -6.62
N ARG A 23 13.85 8.76 -6.95
CA ARG A 23 13.72 7.68 -7.93
C ARG A 23 14.14 8.13 -9.33
N GLY A 24 13.69 9.31 -9.78
CA GLY A 24 14.10 9.89 -11.06
C GLY A 24 15.61 10.08 -11.17
N ARG A 25 16.27 10.49 -10.08
CA ARG A 25 17.75 10.53 -10.04
C ARG A 25 18.38 9.15 -10.15
N MET A 26 17.80 8.12 -9.53
CA MET A 26 18.30 6.74 -9.65
C MET A 26 18.21 6.23 -11.08
N TYR A 27 17.06 6.45 -11.75
CA TYR A 27 16.87 6.09 -13.16
C TYR A 27 17.86 6.82 -14.06
N GLY A 28 17.99 8.14 -13.92
CA GLY A 28 18.94 8.93 -14.73
C GLY A 28 20.39 8.47 -14.56
N LEU A 29 20.84 8.15 -13.33
CA LEU A 29 22.19 7.62 -13.13
C LEU A 29 22.37 6.21 -13.71
N HIS A 30 21.35 5.37 -13.62
CA HIS A 30 21.38 4.03 -14.22
C HIS A 30 21.42 4.09 -15.75
N GLU A 31 20.65 4.98 -16.38
CA GLU A 31 20.67 5.21 -17.83
C GLU A 31 22.02 5.73 -18.32
N THR A 32 22.74 6.51 -17.50
CA THR A 32 24.13 6.92 -17.80
C THR A 32 25.16 5.79 -17.68
N GLY A 33 24.73 4.59 -17.30
CA GLY A 33 25.57 3.39 -17.18
C GLY A 33 26.30 3.28 -15.84
N MET A 34 25.92 4.05 -14.82
CA MET A 34 26.51 3.92 -13.48
C MET A 34 26.11 2.60 -12.83
N HIS A 35 27.07 1.95 -12.17
CA HIS A 35 26.81 0.71 -11.48
C HIS A 35 26.01 0.93 -10.19
N LEU A 36 25.16 -0.02 -9.79
CA LEU A 36 24.28 0.10 -8.60
C LEU A 36 25.03 0.50 -7.31
N ARG A 37 26.29 0.05 -7.18
CA ARG A 37 27.17 0.36 -6.04
C ARG A 37 27.60 1.84 -6.02
N GLU A 38 27.76 2.46 -7.18
CA GLU A 38 28.09 3.87 -7.32
C GLU A 38 26.86 4.75 -7.09
N ILE A 39 25.69 4.29 -7.53
CA ILE A 39 24.40 4.93 -7.25
C ILE A 39 24.11 4.91 -5.74
N PHE A 40 24.35 3.76 -5.08
CA PHE A 40 24.30 3.63 -3.62
C PHE A 40 25.18 4.67 -2.92
N ASN A 41 26.44 4.78 -3.31
CA ASN A 41 27.40 5.70 -2.70
C ASN A 41 27.05 7.17 -2.96
N SER A 42 26.57 7.50 -4.16
CA SER A 42 26.27 8.88 -4.57
C SER A 42 24.98 9.43 -3.97
N LEU A 43 23.98 8.56 -3.78
CA LEU A 43 22.69 8.96 -3.21
C LEU A 43 22.55 8.64 -1.72
N ASN A 44 23.49 7.88 -1.13
CA ASN A 44 23.48 7.44 0.27
C ASN A 44 22.17 6.72 0.67
N ILE A 45 21.69 5.83 -0.21
CA ILE A 45 20.46 5.03 -0.04
C ILE A 45 20.85 3.57 0.06
N TYR A 46 20.15 2.73 0.83
CA TYR A 46 20.43 1.29 0.87
C TYR A 46 20.47 0.64 -0.53
N LEU A 47 21.46 -0.23 -0.75
CA LEU A 47 21.65 -0.92 -2.03
C LEU A 47 20.42 -1.76 -2.40
N THR A 48 19.76 -2.34 -1.40
CA THR A 48 18.49 -3.06 -1.55
C THR A 48 17.41 -2.17 -2.16
N ASN A 49 17.32 -0.90 -1.76
CA ASN A 49 16.31 0.02 -2.32
C ASN A 49 16.66 0.43 -3.75
N VAL A 50 17.94 0.57 -4.07
CA VAL A 50 18.41 0.83 -5.44
C VAL A 50 18.01 -0.33 -6.35
N HIS A 51 18.30 -1.55 -5.91
CA HIS A 51 17.91 -2.77 -6.61
C HIS A 51 16.40 -2.88 -6.74
N ASP A 52 15.64 -2.75 -5.64
CA ASP A 52 14.18 -2.86 -5.67
C ASP A 52 13.54 -1.78 -6.56
N THR A 53 14.04 -0.54 -6.52
CA THR A 53 13.48 0.54 -7.34
C THR A 53 13.76 0.32 -8.83
N LEU A 54 14.97 -0.06 -9.21
CA LEU A 54 15.31 -0.25 -10.63
C LEU A 54 14.74 -1.57 -11.16
N VAL A 55 14.89 -2.67 -10.43
CA VAL A 55 14.47 -4.00 -10.89
C VAL A 55 12.96 -4.24 -10.73
N VAL A 56 12.35 -3.76 -9.65
CA VAL A 56 10.89 -3.90 -9.43
C VAL A 56 10.11 -2.72 -10.00
N GLY A 57 10.71 -1.52 -10.05
CA GLY A 57 10.09 -0.35 -10.68
C GLY A 57 9.98 -0.47 -12.19
N ASP A 58 10.90 -1.15 -12.89
CA ASP A 58 10.74 -1.47 -14.32
C ASP A 58 9.52 -2.38 -14.60
N GLN A 59 8.95 -3.01 -13.56
CA GLN A 59 7.67 -3.70 -13.62
C GLN A 59 6.46 -2.72 -13.51
N GLU A 60 6.68 -1.44 -13.82
CA GLU A 60 5.81 -0.29 -13.54
C GLU A 60 4.38 -0.45 -14.11
N GLY A 61 3.41 -0.07 -13.28
CA GLY A 61 1.97 -0.20 -13.56
C GLY A 61 1.18 -0.86 -12.43
N LYS A 62 1.87 -1.41 -11.41
CA LYS A 62 1.21 -1.90 -10.19
C LYS A 62 1.78 -1.18 -8.99
N ASP A 63 1.29 0.04 -8.75
CA ASP A 63 1.13 0.48 -7.38
C ASP A 63 0.42 -0.64 -6.64
N ARG A 64 1.18 -1.37 -5.83
CA ARG A 64 0.63 -2.39 -4.95
C ARG A 64 -0.08 -1.61 -3.84
N ASN A 65 -1.24 -1.04 -4.17
CA ASN A 65 -2.21 -0.58 -3.19
C ASN A 65 -2.26 -1.68 -2.14
N GLY A 66 -1.75 -1.38 -0.95
CA GLY A 66 -1.54 -2.38 0.08
C GLY A 66 -2.83 -3.17 0.20
N ARG A 67 -2.76 -4.48 -0.01
CA ARG A 67 -3.96 -5.32 0.12
C ARG A 67 -4.43 -5.14 1.55
N GLY A 68 -5.48 -4.34 1.71
CA GLY A 68 -6.11 -4.12 3.00
C GLY A 68 -6.47 -5.47 3.61
N ARG A 69 -6.62 -5.51 4.93
CA ARG A 69 -7.07 -6.73 5.60
C ARG A 69 -8.37 -7.20 4.96
N TYR A 70 -8.48 -8.52 4.78
CA TYR A 70 -9.71 -9.11 4.25
C TYR A 70 -10.90 -8.69 5.12
N PRO A 71 -12.00 -8.25 4.51
CA PRO A 71 -13.24 -7.99 5.22
C PRO A 71 -13.67 -9.19 6.03
N LYS A 72 -14.17 -8.95 7.25
CA LYS A 72 -14.85 -9.99 8.04
C LYS A 72 -16.16 -10.46 7.40
N THR A 73 -16.74 -9.66 6.50
CA THR A 73 -17.99 -9.97 5.82
C THR A 73 -17.76 -10.61 4.47
N SER A 74 -18.50 -11.68 4.18
CA SER A 74 -18.54 -12.27 2.85
C SER A 74 -19.35 -11.41 1.87
N LYS A 75 -19.13 -11.61 0.56
CA LYS A 75 -19.93 -10.94 -0.48
C LYS A 75 -21.42 -11.25 -0.34
N ALA A 76 -21.76 -12.49 0.00
CA ALA A 76 -23.14 -12.93 0.21
C ALA A 76 -23.78 -12.22 1.41
N GLN A 77 -23.05 -12.09 2.54
CA GLN A 77 -23.52 -11.35 3.71
C GLN A 77 -23.74 -9.87 3.40
N ASN A 78 -22.82 -9.24 2.65
CA ASN A 78 -22.98 -7.84 2.27
C ASN A 78 -24.23 -7.63 1.40
N ASN A 79 -24.50 -8.53 0.45
CA ASN A 79 -25.70 -8.44 -0.39
C ASN A 79 -26.97 -8.66 0.45
N ALA A 80 -26.98 -9.65 1.35
CA ALA A 80 -28.11 -9.90 2.24
C ALA A 80 -28.40 -8.68 3.14
N MET A 81 -27.38 -7.98 3.64
CA MET A 81 -27.56 -6.75 4.42
C MET A 81 -28.23 -5.64 3.61
N VAL A 82 -27.86 -5.50 2.34
CA VAL A 82 -28.46 -4.50 1.45
C VAL A 82 -29.91 -4.86 1.14
N GLU A 83 -30.18 -6.12 0.80
CA GLU A 83 -31.55 -6.61 0.54
C GLU A 83 -32.47 -6.42 1.74
N GLU A 84 -32.00 -6.75 2.94
CA GLU A 84 -32.79 -6.61 4.17
C GLU A 84 -33.07 -5.13 4.49
N ALA A 85 -32.06 -4.27 4.30
CA ALA A 85 -32.20 -2.82 4.49
C ALA A 85 -33.12 -2.16 3.44
N LEU A 86 -33.23 -2.74 2.23
CA LEU A 86 -34.13 -2.28 1.18
C LEU A 86 -35.57 -2.77 1.40
N LYS A 87 -35.75 -4.02 1.84
CA LYS A 87 -37.08 -4.60 2.12
C LYS A 87 -37.75 -3.94 3.31
N ASN A 88 -36.98 -3.67 4.37
CA ASN A 88 -37.50 -3.18 5.63
C ASN A 88 -36.86 -1.84 6.00
N CYS A 89 -37.43 -0.73 5.56
CA CYS A 89 -36.94 0.62 5.84
C CYS A 89 -36.82 0.97 7.34
N ASN A 90 -37.54 0.24 8.20
CA ASN A 90 -37.53 0.44 9.66
C ASN A 90 -36.57 -0.51 10.41
N THR A 91 -35.79 -1.35 9.71
CA THR A 91 -34.84 -2.25 10.37
C THR A 91 -33.66 -1.49 10.97
N THR A 92 -33.33 -1.80 12.22
CA THR A 92 -32.15 -1.23 12.88
C THR A 92 -30.90 -1.99 12.44
N TYR A 93 -29.75 -1.33 12.37
CA TYR A 93 -28.46 -1.99 12.12
C TYR A 93 -28.16 -3.13 13.12
N LYS A 94 -28.69 -3.03 14.35
CA LYS A 94 -28.59 -4.08 15.38
C LYS A 94 -29.33 -5.35 14.97
N ASP A 95 -30.48 -5.21 14.32
CA ASP A 95 -31.32 -6.34 13.91
C ASP A 95 -30.72 -7.03 12.69
N ILE A 96 -30.25 -6.24 11.71
CA ILE A 96 -29.46 -6.72 10.57
C ILE A 96 -28.21 -7.47 11.02
N ALA A 97 -27.50 -6.96 12.05
CA ALA A 97 -26.34 -7.65 12.62
C ALA A 97 -26.71 -9.03 13.15
N LYS A 98 -27.75 -9.10 13.99
CA LYS A 98 -28.19 -10.36 14.61
C LYS A 98 -28.63 -11.40 13.57
N GLN A 99 -29.30 -10.96 12.51
CA GLN A 99 -29.90 -11.86 11.52
C GLN A 99 -28.90 -12.39 10.48
N ILE A 100 -27.93 -11.56 10.05
CA ILE A 100 -27.09 -11.86 8.88
C ILE A 100 -25.61 -12.06 9.25
N ALA A 101 -25.08 -11.29 10.20
CA ALA A 101 -23.67 -11.35 10.56
C ALA A 101 -23.44 -10.95 12.04
N PRO A 102 -23.73 -11.84 13.00
CA PRO A 102 -23.68 -11.52 14.43
C PRO A 102 -22.27 -11.18 14.91
N GLU A 103 -21.24 -11.62 14.19
CA GLU A 103 -19.82 -11.35 14.48
C GLU A 103 -19.36 -9.95 14.07
N VAL A 104 -20.23 -9.19 13.40
CA VAL A 104 -19.87 -7.92 12.76
C VAL A 104 -20.45 -6.75 13.56
N SER A 105 -19.63 -5.72 13.78
CA SER A 105 -20.06 -4.54 14.51
C SER A 105 -21.11 -3.74 13.72
N GLN A 106 -22.02 -3.06 14.43
CA GLN A 106 -23.00 -2.16 13.80
C GLN A 106 -22.33 -1.07 12.96
N LYS A 107 -21.16 -0.58 13.38
CA LYS A 107 -20.36 0.41 12.64
C LYS A 107 -19.92 -0.12 11.28
N THR A 108 -19.53 -1.39 11.22
CA THR A 108 -19.15 -2.06 9.97
C THR A 108 -20.36 -2.20 9.03
N ILE A 109 -21.53 -2.54 9.55
CA ILE A 109 -22.77 -2.65 8.76
C ILE A 109 -23.15 -1.29 8.16
N LYS A 110 -23.14 -0.23 8.97
CA LYS A 110 -23.39 1.15 8.51
C LYS A 110 -22.44 1.54 7.37
N TYR A 111 -21.14 1.26 7.54
CA TYR A 111 -20.12 1.55 6.54
C TYR A 111 -20.37 0.77 5.23
N ARG A 112 -20.68 -0.53 5.30
CA ARG A 112 -20.98 -1.35 4.12
C ARG A 112 -22.23 -0.91 3.37
N LEU A 113 -23.27 -0.50 4.09
CA LEU A 113 -24.49 0.04 3.47
C LEU A 113 -24.22 1.39 2.80
N ALA A 114 -23.35 2.23 3.36
CA ALA A 114 -22.96 3.48 2.72
C ALA A 114 -22.15 3.27 1.44
N GLU A 115 -21.18 2.34 1.44
CA GLU A 115 -20.37 1.99 0.25
C GLU A 115 -21.22 1.50 -0.93
N LYS A 116 -22.38 0.88 -0.67
CA LYS A 116 -23.27 0.34 -1.69
C LYS A 116 -24.32 1.30 -2.22
N LYS A 117 -24.52 2.44 -1.54
CA LYS A 117 -25.46 3.49 -1.96
C LYS A 117 -24.79 4.57 -2.84
N SER A 118 -23.46 4.56 -2.96
CA SER A 118 -22.69 5.39 -3.92
C SER A 118 -22.53 4.65 -5.23
#